data_AF-A0A101RNB6-F1
#
_entry.id   AF-A0A101RNB6-F1
#
_cell.length_a   1.000
_cell.length_b   1.000
_cell.length_c   1.000
_cell.angle_alpha   90.00
_cell.angle_beta   90.00
_cell.angle_gamma   90.00
#
_symmetry.space_group_name_H-M   'P 1'
#
loop_
_entity.id
_entity.type
_entity.pdbx_description
1 polymer ?
#
loop_
_entity_poly.entity_id
_entity_poly.type
_entity_poly.pdbx_seq_one_letter_code
_entity_poly.pdbx_strand_id
1 'polypeptide(L)'
;MLAPDLSTAVWRKASKSETAQGCVEVASLGGDFMAVRDSKNVTKAAHIYPVSDWQDLLAHLRGERPTAGRIVVTVADQLVILRDGDGVASQPHEYTFHEWACFLDGVRSREAQLIAA
;
A
#
# COMPACT_ATOMS: atom_id res chain seq x y z
N MET A 1 -9.04 -18.58 8.24
CA MET A 1 -7.70 -18.48 7.63
C MET A 1 -6.76 -17.91 8.67
N LEU A 2 -5.61 -18.55 8.94
CA LEU A 2 -4.54 -17.90 9.71
C LEU A 2 -4.00 -16.75 8.87
N ALA A 3 -3.81 -15.58 9.48
CA ALA A 3 -3.09 -14.50 8.81
C ALA A 3 -1.65 -14.98 8.49
N PRO A 4 -1.09 -14.66 7.31
CA PRO A 4 0.32 -14.90 7.00
C PRO A 4 1.23 -14.40 8.11
N ASP A 5 2.27 -15.16 8.45
CA ASP A 5 3.28 -14.70 9.39
C ASP A 5 4.11 -13.59 8.73
N LEU A 6 4.03 -12.38 9.28
CA LEU A 6 4.74 -11.20 8.79
C LEU A 6 6.03 -10.92 9.57
N SER A 7 6.42 -11.79 10.52
CA SER A 7 7.59 -11.59 11.37
C SER A 7 8.90 -11.52 10.59
N THR A 8 8.97 -12.18 9.43
CA THR A 8 10.13 -12.17 8.51
C THR A 8 9.94 -11.26 7.30
N ALA A 9 8.85 -10.49 7.23
CA ALA A 9 8.56 -9.64 6.09
C ALA A 9 9.58 -8.50 5.97
N VAL A 10 10.12 -8.29 4.76
CA VAL A 10 11.06 -7.21 4.46
C VAL A 10 10.27 -6.00 3.95
N TRP A 11 10.02 -5.05 4.85
CA TRP A 11 9.25 -3.84 4.55
C TRP A 11 10.08 -2.81 3.78
N ARG A 12 9.45 -2.22 2.76
CA ARG A 12 10.03 -1.21 1.87
C ARG A 12 9.07 -0.05 1.70
N LYS A 13 9.62 1.15 1.44
CA LYS A 13 8.87 2.37 1.14
C LYS A 13 9.35 3.00 -0.17
N ALA A 14 8.58 3.95 -0.68
CA ALA A 14 9.07 4.83 -1.75
C ALA A 14 10.29 5.63 -1.24
N SER A 15 11.25 5.95 -2.10
CA SER A 15 12.49 6.63 -1.71
C SER A 15 12.22 8.00 -1.07
N LYS A 16 11.26 8.77 -1.61
CA LYS A 16 10.82 10.05 -1.05
C LYS A 16 9.98 9.93 0.23
N SER A 17 9.57 8.72 0.57
CA SER A 17 8.84 8.43 1.81
C SER A 17 9.77 8.19 3.00
N GLU A 18 11.10 8.15 2.82
CA GLU A 18 12.04 7.89 3.93
C GLU A 18 12.11 9.02 4.96
N THR A 19 11.87 10.27 4.55
CA THR A 19 11.88 11.43 5.45
C THR A 19 10.51 11.79 6.02
N ALA A 20 9.44 11.15 5.52
CA ALA A 20 8.07 11.37 5.97
C ALA A 20 7.74 10.49 7.20
N GLN A 21 6.82 10.96 8.05
CA GLN A 21 6.56 10.36 9.37
C GLN A 21 5.58 9.17 9.33
N GLY A 22 4.82 8.97 8.25
CA GLY A 22 3.87 7.86 8.10
C GLY A 22 3.60 7.52 6.65
N CYS A 23 4.23 6.50 6.11
CA CYS A 23 4.14 6.17 4.69
C CYS A 23 3.65 4.75 4.45
N VAL A 24 3.20 4.53 3.22
CA VAL A 24 2.85 3.21 2.72
C VAL A 24 4.10 2.34 2.72
N GLU A 25 4.11 1.34 3.60
CA GLU A 25 5.10 0.27 3.62
C GLU A 25 4.54 -0.96 2.92
N VAL A 26 5.38 -1.59 2.11
CA VAL A 26 5.03 -2.82 1.40
C VAL A 26 6.06 -3.92 1.64
N ALA A 27 5.61 -5.16 1.65
CA ALA A 27 6.48 -6.32 1.68
C ALA A 27 5.93 -7.42 0.78
N SER A 28 6.77 -7.99 -0.07
CA SER A 28 6.44 -9.25 -0.74
C SER A 28 6.47 -10.38 0.28
N LEU A 29 5.44 -11.23 0.26
CA LEU A 29 5.33 -12.41 1.11
C LEU A 29 5.69 -13.71 0.37
N GLY A 30 6.24 -13.59 -0.84
CA GLY A 30 6.56 -14.70 -1.72
C GLY A 30 5.41 -15.04 -2.69
N GLY A 31 5.76 -15.16 -3.97
CA GLY A 31 4.92 -15.65 -5.07
C GLY A 31 3.75 -14.74 -5.43
N ASP A 32 2.74 -14.72 -4.56
CA ASP A 32 1.39 -14.29 -4.95
C ASP A 32 0.83 -13.16 -4.09
N PHE A 33 1.49 -12.77 -2.99
CA PHE A 33 0.94 -11.80 -2.04
C PHE A 33 1.86 -10.64 -1.70
N MET A 34 1.25 -9.45 -1.60
CA MET A 34 1.84 -8.21 -1.10
C MET A 34 1.17 -7.82 0.22
N ALA A 35 1.96 -7.60 1.25
CA ALA A 35 1.51 -6.94 2.48
C ALA A 35 1.68 -5.43 2.35
N VAL A 36 0.70 -4.68 2.86
CA VAL A 36 0.66 -3.22 2.88
C VAL A 36 0.30 -2.75 4.28
N ARG A 37 1.12 -1.86 4.86
CA ARG A 37 0.84 -1.26 6.16
C ARG A 37 1.20 0.22 6.19
N ASP A 38 0.72 0.90 7.22
CA ASP A 38 1.12 2.26 7.54
C ASP A 38 2.32 2.26 8.50
N SER A 39 3.43 2.88 8.10
CA SER A 39 4.69 2.86 8.86
C SER A 39 4.59 3.53 10.23
N LYS A 40 3.65 4.47 10.46
CA LYS A 40 3.42 5.05 11.80
C LYS A 40 2.51 4.20 12.68
N ASN A 41 1.84 3.19 12.11
CA ASN A 41 0.84 2.36 12.78
C ASN A 41 1.15 0.86 12.60
N VAL A 42 2.40 0.44 12.82
CA VAL A 42 2.86 -0.95 12.58
C VAL A 42 2.17 -2.03 13.44
N THR A 43 1.46 -1.62 14.50
CA THR A 43 0.66 -2.51 15.35
C THR A 43 -0.72 -2.81 14.77
N LYS A 44 -1.22 -1.98 13.82
CA LYS A 44 -2.44 -2.28 13.07
C LYS A 44 -2.17 -3.43 12.11
N ALA A 45 -3.20 -4.25 11.86
CA ALA A 45 -3.10 -5.34 10.91
C ALA A 45 -2.71 -4.82 9.52
N ALA A 46 -1.68 -5.41 8.92
CA ALA A 46 -1.35 -5.15 7.53
C ALA A 46 -2.48 -5.66 6.63
N HIS A 47 -2.73 -4.95 5.53
CA HIS A 47 -3.58 -5.46 4.47
C HIS A 47 -2.76 -6.40 3.61
N ILE A 48 -3.36 -7.51 3.17
CA ILE A 48 -2.68 -8.48 2.33
C ILE A 48 -3.49 -8.66 1.06
N TYR A 49 -2.85 -8.41 -0.06
CA TYR A 49 -3.48 -8.44 -1.38
C TYR A 49 -2.74 -9.40 -2.30
N PRO A 50 -3.44 -10.05 -3.23
CA PRO A 50 -2.79 -10.63 -4.40
C PRO A 50 -1.88 -9.61 -5.08
N VAL A 51 -0.73 -10.08 -5.59
CA VAL A 51 0.21 -9.24 -6.35
C VAL A 51 -0.49 -8.57 -7.54
N SER A 52 -1.45 -9.26 -8.18
CA SER A 52 -2.25 -8.71 -9.28
C SER A 52 -3.05 -7.47 -8.85
N ASP A 53 -3.69 -7.51 -7.68
CA ASP A 53 -4.48 -6.39 -7.16
C ASP A 53 -3.58 -5.20 -6.82
N TRP A 54 -2.39 -5.47 -6.28
CA TRP A 54 -1.39 -4.45 -6.04
C TRP A 54 -0.90 -3.80 -7.35
N GLN A 55 -0.58 -4.61 -8.37
CA GLN A 55 -0.15 -4.11 -9.68
C GLN A 55 -1.26 -3.32 -10.40
N ASP A 56 -2.52 -3.73 -10.21
CA ASP A 56 -3.71 -3.02 -10.69
C ASP A 56 -3.85 -1.66 -10.05
N LEU A 57 -3.70 -1.57 -8.73
CA LEU A 57 -3.64 -0.30 -8.02
C LEU A 57 -2.51 0.59 -8.54
N LEU A 58 -1.28 0.07 -8.64
CA LEU A 58 -0.13 0.87 -9.08
C LEU A 58 -0.33 1.44 -10.49
N ALA A 59 -0.86 0.64 -11.42
CA ALA A 59 -1.18 1.10 -12.77
C ALA A 59 -2.29 2.15 -12.78
N HIS A 60 -3.29 1.99 -11.92
CA HIS A 60 -4.33 2.99 -11.75
C HIS A 60 -3.80 4.33 -11.22
N LEU A 61 -2.93 4.30 -10.22
CA LEU A 61 -2.30 5.50 -9.65
C LEU A 61 -1.36 6.21 -10.65
N ARG A 62 -0.87 5.49 -11.67
CA ARG A 62 -0.13 6.06 -12.81
C ARG A 62 -1.04 6.63 -13.90
N GLY A 63 -2.36 6.46 -13.81
CA GLY A 63 -3.31 6.87 -14.84
C GLY A 63 -3.37 5.94 -16.05
N GLU A 64 -2.84 4.71 -15.94
CA GLU A 64 -2.73 3.77 -17.07
C GLU A 64 -4.05 3.02 -17.32
N ARG A 65 -4.85 2.81 -16.27
CA ARG A 65 -6.17 2.15 -16.35
C ARG A 65 -7.07 2.55 -15.17
N PRO A 66 -8.40 2.52 -15.31
CA PRO A 66 -9.30 2.56 -14.15
C PRO A 66 -9.07 1.32 -13.27
N THR A 67 -9.15 1.47 -11.95
CA THR A 67 -9.20 0.30 -11.04
C THR A 67 -10.65 -0.02 -10.70
N ALA A 68 -11.03 -1.28 -10.80
CA ALA A 68 -12.22 -1.86 -10.17
C ALA A 68 -11.82 -2.87 -9.07
N GLY A 69 -10.54 -2.86 -8.67
CA GLY A 69 -9.96 -3.86 -7.81
C GLY A 69 -10.33 -3.72 -6.34
N ARG A 70 -9.93 -4.73 -5.57
CA ARG A 70 -10.13 -4.83 -4.11
C ARG A 70 -9.58 -3.64 -3.34
N ILE A 71 -8.50 -3.00 -3.79
CA ILE A 71 -7.88 -1.89 -3.06
C ILE A 71 -8.58 -0.58 -3.41
N VAL A 72 -9.23 0.03 -2.41
CA VAL A 72 -9.94 1.29 -2.58
C VAL A 72 -9.16 2.43 -1.93
N VAL A 73 -8.83 3.45 -2.73
CA VAL A 73 -8.23 4.69 -2.26
C VAL A 73 -9.27 5.80 -2.34
N THR A 74 -9.56 6.44 -1.21
CA THR A 74 -10.49 7.57 -1.13
C THR A 74 -9.75 8.80 -0.65
N VAL A 75 -9.98 9.93 -1.32
CA VAL A 75 -9.52 11.24 -0.88
C VAL A 75 -10.70 11.92 -0.21
N ALA A 76 -10.58 12.21 1.09
CA ALA A 76 -11.62 12.86 1.87
C ALA A 76 -10.98 13.94 2.76
N ASP A 77 -11.56 15.14 2.73
CA ASP A 77 -11.08 16.33 3.44
C ASP A 77 -9.59 16.62 3.22
N GLN A 78 -8.73 16.16 4.15
CA GLN A 78 -7.28 16.33 4.13
C GLN A 78 -6.47 15.01 4.23
N LEU A 79 -7.16 13.88 4.08
CA LEU A 79 -6.57 12.56 4.21
C LEU A 79 -6.74 11.75 2.92
N VAL A 80 -5.81 10.82 2.75
CA VAL A 80 -5.93 9.73 1.80
C VAL A 80 -6.12 8.44 2.58
N ILE A 81 -7.23 7.77 2.31
CA ILE A 81 -7.66 6.57 3.01
C ILE A 81 -7.48 5.39 2.06
N LEU A 82 -6.62 4.44 2.43
CA LEU A 82 -6.47 3.16 1.75
C LEU A 82 -7.22 2.10 2.56
N ARG A 83 -8.22 1.46 1.96
CA ARG A 83 -9.03 0.42 2.59
C ARG A 83 -9.14 -0.81 1.71
N ASP A 84 -9.38 -1.95 2.36
CA ASP A 84 -9.81 -3.17 1.70
C ASP A 84 -11.28 -3.04 1.28
N GLY A 85 -11.54 -3.20 -0.01
CA GLY A 85 -12.84 -3.09 -0.66
C GLY A 85 -13.77 -4.27 -0.36
N ASP A 86 -13.20 -5.44 -0.06
CA ASP A 86 -13.97 -6.64 0.30
C ASP A 86 -14.52 -6.57 1.73
N GLY A 87 -14.20 -5.50 2.48
CA GLY A 87 -14.75 -5.26 3.82
C GLY A 87 -14.23 -6.22 4.89
N VAL A 88 -13.14 -6.96 4.62
CA VAL A 88 -12.46 -7.75 5.63
C VAL A 88 -11.98 -6.82 6.75
N ALA A 89 -12.12 -7.24 8.01
CA ALA A 89 -12.05 -6.47 9.26
C ALA A 89 -10.77 -5.64 9.55
N SER A 90 -9.87 -5.46 8.58
CA SER A 90 -8.71 -4.60 8.72
C SER A 90 -9.11 -3.13 8.70
N GLN A 91 -8.69 -2.39 9.73
CA GLN A 91 -8.87 -0.94 9.78
C GLN A 91 -8.24 -0.28 8.54
N PRO A 92 -8.82 0.82 8.03
CA PRO A 92 -8.21 1.57 6.95
C PRO A 92 -6.87 2.18 7.38
N HIS A 93 -5.98 2.35 6.40
CA HIS A 93 -4.75 3.11 6.56
C HIS A 93 -5.00 4.56 6.16
N GLU A 94 -4.52 5.49 6.97
CA GLU A 94 -4.79 6.93 6.81
C GLU A 94 -3.47 7.70 6.66
N TYR A 95 -3.34 8.35 5.51
CA TYR A 95 -2.16 9.12 5.15
C TYR A 95 -2.53 10.59 4.98
N THR A 96 -1.63 11.48 5.41
CA THR A 96 -1.68 12.89 5.02
C THR A 96 -1.44 13.03 3.51
N PHE A 97 -1.80 14.18 2.94
CA PHE A 97 -1.48 14.46 1.54
C PHE A 97 0.01 14.44 1.22
N HIS A 98 0.85 14.89 2.15
CA HIS A 98 2.30 14.88 1.93
C HIS A 98 2.84 13.44 1.87
N GLU A 99 2.45 12.61 2.82
CA GLU A 99 2.81 11.19 2.87
C GLU A 99 2.36 10.45 1.60
N TRP A 100 1.13 10.68 1.17
CA TRP A 100 0.59 10.10 -0.06
C TRP A 100 1.29 10.61 -1.31
N ALA A 101 1.62 11.90 -1.38
CA ALA A 101 2.36 12.48 -2.51
C ALA A 101 3.75 11.86 -2.65
N CYS A 102 4.49 11.67 -1.55
CA CYS A 102 5.78 10.99 -1.56
C CYS A 102 5.66 9.54 -2.05
N PHE A 103 4.60 8.83 -1.68
CA PHE A 103 4.32 7.49 -2.20
C PHE A 103 4.00 7.52 -3.71
N LEU A 104 3.11 8.41 -4.15
CA LEU A 104 2.73 8.55 -5.56
C LEU A 104 3.91 8.88 -6.46
N ASP A 105 4.87 9.68 -5.98
CA ASP A 105 6.10 9.95 -6.72
C ASP A 105 6.87 8.66 -6.99
N GLY A 106 7.04 7.79 -5.99
CA GLY A 106 7.68 6.49 -6.19
C GLY A 106 6.90 5.57 -7.13
N VAL A 107 5.57 5.59 -7.06
CA VAL A 107 4.70 4.83 -7.98
C VAL A 107 4.86 5.29 -9.43
N ARG A 108 4.89 6.61 -9.66
CA ARG A 108 5.09 7.22 -10.99
C ARG A 108 6.49 6.98 -11.54
N SER A 109 7.49 6.99 -10.66
CA SER A 109 8.87 6.64 -10.99
C SER A 109 9.11 5.13 -11.16
N ARG A 110 8.09 4.28 -10.92
CA ARG A 110 8.17 2.82 -11.04
C ARG A 110 9.31 2.24 -10.20
N GLU A 111 9.45 2.74 -8.98
CA GLU A 111 10.51 2.33 -8.07
C GLU A 111 10.47 0.81 -7.81
N ALA A 112 11.63 0.15 -7.98
CA ALA A 112 11.76 -1.30 -7.96
C ALA A 112 11.17 -1.93 -6.68
N GLN A 113 11.38 -1.29 -5.53
CA GLN A 113 10.91 -1.78 -4.24
C GLN A 113 9.39 -1.66 -4.02
N LEU A 114 8.67 -0.93 -4.89
CA LEU A 114 7.20 -0.89 -4.88
C LEU A 114 6.58 -1.90 -5.86
N ILE A 115 7.31 -2.25 -6.92
CA ILE A 115 6.85 -3.17 -7.97
C ILE A 115 7.34 -4.60 -7.78
N ALA A 116 8.40 -4.81 -6.99
CA ALA A 116 8.97 -6.11 -6.70
C ALA A 116 8.00 -6.90 -5.82
N ALA A 117 7.38 -7.89 -6.45
CA ALA A 117 6.74 -9.04 -5.82
C ALA A 117 7.72 -10.22 -5.83
#